data_AF-A0A957A8M1-F1
#
_entry.id   AF-A0A957A8M1-F1
#
_cell.length_a   1.000
_cell.length_b   1.000
_cell.length_c   1.000
_cell.angle_alpha   90.00
_cell.angle_beta   90.00
_cell.angle_gamma   90.00
#
_symmetry.space_group_name_H-M   'P 1'
#
loop_
_entity.id
_entity.type
_entity.pdbx_description
1 polymer ?
#
loop_
_entity_poly.entity_id
_entity_poly.type
_entity_poly.pdbx_seq_one_letter_code
_entity_poly.pdbx_strand_id
1 'polypeptide(L)'
;ADSTIMVLDAAKGIEPQTRKLYEVCRSRNIPIITFVNKMDHDALDPLELLDHVESTLGIAPSPLTWPIGDGPSFQGVYDLRAKLVRVFERTVGGRTKAPEVAGTLDDESGAIERAIGKAALEQLRESTEIAVEAGHPWDRDAFLDGTLTPVFFGSAINNFGVESLLRAVAEFAPPPQPREARGGTIAIENEAFSGFVFKMQANMDPKHRDCMAFIRVVSGRFERDMAAHHSASGKRVRLARSQRVFGQERETVDEAYPGDIIGVSNTGLLGIGDTLTADP
;
A
#
# COMPACT_ATOMS: atom_id res chain seq x y z
N ALA A 1 -0.65 7.64 -7.10
CA ALA A 1 -0.38 6.28 -6.64
C ALA A 1 -1.10 5.34 -7.59
N ASP A 2 -0.51 4.19 -7.85
CA ASP A 2 -1.04 3.18 -8.78
C ASP A 2 -1.77 2.07 -8.02
N SER A 3 -1.47 1.92 -6.72
CA SER A 3 -2.25 1.16 -5.74
C SER A 3 -2.16 1.83 -4.37
N THR A 4 -3.00 1.39 -3.44
CA THR A 4 -3.04 1.88 -2.06
C THR A 4 -3.08 0.71 -1.09
N ILE A 5 -2.44 0.90 0.08
CA ILE A 5 -2.64 0.02 1.24
C ILE A 5 -3.63 0.69 2.19
N MET A 6 -4.79 0.08 2.38
CA MET A 6 -5.76 0.46 3.41
C MET A 6 -5.41 -0.25 4.70
N VAL A 7 -5.07 0.51 5.74
CA VAL A 7 -4.77 -0.04 7.06
C VAL A 7 -6.00 0.12 7.95
N LEU A 8 -6.51 -0.99 8.48
CA LEU A 8 -7.62 -1.03 9.41
C LEU A 8 -7.10 -1.36 10.81
N ASP A 9 -7.72 -0.78 11.83
CA ASP A 9 -7.51 -1.18 13.22
C ASP A 9 -8.44 -2.37 13.52
N ALA A 10 -7.89 -3.52 13.92
CA ALA A 10 -8.65 -4.74 14.16
C ALA A 10 -9.78 -4.56 15.19
N ALA A 11 -9.60 -3.65 16.17
CA ALA A 11 -10.60 -3.38 17.20
C ALA A 11 -11.74 -2.47 16.73
N LYS A 12 -11.53 -1.69 15.66
CA LYS A 12 -12.45 -0.64 15.22
C LYS A 12 -13.06 -0.88 13.85
N GLY A 13 -12.40 -1.68 13.00
CA GLY A 13 -12.76 -1.84 11.61
C GLY A 13 -12.69 -0.52 10.83
N ILE A 14 -13.79 -0.14 10.19
CA ILE A 14 -13.86 1.04 9.31
C ILE A 14 -14.21 2.30 10.09
N GLU A 15 -13.28 3.24 10.11
CA GLU A 15 -13.48 4.58 10.67
C GLU A 15 -13.95 5.57 9.58
N PRO A 16 -14.59 6.71 9.94
CA PRO A 16 -15.07 7.70 8.98
C PRO A 16 -13.99 8.24 8.03
N GLN A 17 -12.74 8.33 8.49
CA GLN A 17 -11.62 8.77 7.67
C GLN A 17 -11.22 7.70 6.64
N THR A 18 -11.29 6.41 7.01
CA THR A 18 -11.06 5.28 6.11
C THR A 18 -12.04 5.32 4.94
N ARG A 19 -13.33 5.56 5.22
CA ARG A 19 -14.37 5.71 4.17
C ARG A 19 -14.03 6.82 3.18
N LYS A 20 -13.65 8.01 3.68
CA LYS A 20 -13.31 9.16 2.82
C LYS A 20 -12.11 8.87 1.92
N LEU A 21 -11.06 8.23 2.45
CA LEU A 21 -9.88 7.87 1.67
C LEU A 21 -10.18 6.77 0.65
N TYR A 22 -11.04 5.81 1.02
CA TYR A 22 -11.54 4.79 0.10
C TYR A 22 -12.31 5.41 -1.08
N GLU A 23 -13.23 6.35 -0.82
CA GLU A 23 -13.99 7.04 -1.88
C GLU A 23 -13.07 7.75 -2.88
N VAL A 24 -11.97 8.36 -2.40
CA VAL A 24 -10.95 8.97 -3.26
C VAL A 24 -10.26 7.91 -4.13
N CYS A 25 -9.89 6.75 -3.56
CA CYS A 25 -9.27 5.66 -4.32
C CYS A 25 -10.23 5.09 -5.37
N ARG A 26 -11.48 4.83 -4.98
CA ARG A 26 -12.54 4.33 -5.85
C ARG A 26 -12.83 5.27 -7.01
N SER A 27 -12.88 6.58 -6.78
CA SER A 27 -13.10 7.58 -7.85
C SER A 27 -12.02 7.59 -8.94
N ARG A 28 -10.89 6.93 -8.68
CA ARG A 28 -9.72 6.87 -9.56
C ARG A 28 -9.39 5.43 -9.98
N ASN A 29 -10.27 4.47 -9.68
CA ASN A 29 -10.05 3.03 -9.89
C ASN A 29 -8.67 2.58 -9.39
N ILE A 30 -8.25 3.05 -8.22
CA ILE A 30 -6.97 2.66 -7.62
C ILE A 30 -7.17 1.36 -6.84
N PRO A 31 -6.51 0.25 -7.21
CA PRO A 31 -6.54 -1.01 -6.47
C PRO A 31 -6.11 -0.85 -5.02
N ILE A 32 -6.78 -1.58 -4.11
CA ILE A 32 -6.57 -1.47 -2.67
C ILE A 32 -6.18 -2.82 -2.09
N ILE A 33 -5.08 -2.85 -1.35
CA ILE A 33 -4.68 -3.97 -0.50
C ILE A 33 -5.07 -3.62 0.94
N THR A 34 -5.78 -4.50 1.63
CA THR A 34 -6.22 -4.26 3.01
C THR A 34 -5.31 -4.96 4.00
N PHE A 35 -4.86 -4.22 5.02
CA PHE A 35 -4.10 -4.73 6.14
C PHE A 35 -4.83 -4.44 7.45
N VAL A 36 -5.38 -5.49 8.08
CA VAL A 36 -5.97 -5.45 9.41
C VAL A 36 -4.83 -5.54 10.44
N ASN A 37 -4.56 -4.42 11.09
CA ASN A 37 -3.44 -4.22 11.99
C ASN A 37 -3.89 -4.29 13.46
N LYS A 38 -2.91 -4.43 14.36
CA LYS A 38 -3.08 -4.50 15.82
C LYS A 38 -3.76 -5.79 16.30
N MET A 39 -3.52 -6.91 15.62
CA MET A 39 -3.97 -8.22 16.10
C MET A 39 -3.39 -8.61 17.47
N ASP A 40 -2.36 -7.90 17.96
CA ASP A 40 -1.83 -8.03 19.33
C ASP A 40 -2.70 -7.35 20.41
N HIS A 41 -3.81 -6.72 20.02
CA HIS A 41 -4.86 -6.18 20.89
C HIS A 41 -6.19 -6.90 20.61
N ASP A 42 -7.16 -6.77 21.53
CA ASP A 42 -8.51 -7.32 21.36
C ASP A 42 -9.11 -6.82 20.03
N ALA A 43 -9.58 -7.76 19.22
CA ALA A 43 -10.06 -7.49 17.87
C ALA A 43 -11.56 -7.78 17.75
N LEU A 44 -12.18 -7.20 16.72
CA LEU A 44 -13.46 -7.69 16.24
C LEU A 44 -13.27 -9.06 15.59
N ASP A 45 -14.35 -9.84 15.51
CA ASP A 45 -14.33 -11.12 14.81
C ASP A 45 -13.88 -10.93 13.35
N PRO A 46 -12.93 -11.73 12.83
CA PRO A 46 -12.43 -11.57 11.47
C PRO A 46 -13.51 -11.67 10.39
N LEU A 47 -14.51 -12.54 10.54
CA LEU A 47 -15.61 -12.67 9.56
C LEU A 47 -16.51 -11.43 9.61
N GLU A 48 -16.83 -10.94 10.81
CA GLU A 48 -17.57 -9.68 10.99
C GLU A 48 -16.82 -8.48 10.39
N LEU A 49 -15.49 -8.45 10.52
CA LEU A 49 -14.66 -7.41 9.90
C LEU A 49 -14.72 -7.46 8.37
N LEU A 50 -14.69 -8.66 7.77
CA LEU A 50 -14.83 -8.81 6.33
C LEU A 50 -16.22 -8.36 5.86
N ASP A 51 -17.28 -8.80 6.52
CA ASP A 51 -18.66 -8.39 6.19
C ASP A 51 -18.85 -6.87 6.36
N HIS A 52 -18.26 -6.29 7.41
CA HIS A 52 -18.27 -4.85 7.61
C HIS A 52 -17.55 -4.11 6.48
N VAL A 53 -16.42 -4.63 5.97
CA VAL A 53 -15.72 -4.08 4.80
C VAL A 53 -16.60 -4.11 3.56
N GLU A 54 -17.20 -5.26 3.27
CA GLU A 54 -18.04 -5.44 2.09
C GLU A 54 -19.28 -4.55 2.13
N SER A 55 -20.06 -4.62 3.21
CA SER A 55 -21.30 -3.85 3.38
C SER A 55 -21.06 -2.34 3.40
N THR A 56 -19.91 -1.88 3.91
CA THR A 56 -19.62 -0.46 4.08
C THR A 56 -19.00 0.18 2.85
N LEU A 57 -18.03 -0.50 2.22
CA LEU A 57 -17.24 0.05 1.11
C LEU A 57 -17.73 -0.47 -0.24
N GLY A 58 -18.50 -1.55 -0.27
CA GLY A 58 -18.96 -2.20 -1.50
C GLY A 58 -17.80 -2.81 -2.30
N ILE A 59 -16.76 -3.31 -1.63
CA ILE A 59 -15.61 -3.99 -2.21
C ILE A 59 -15.55 -5.40 -1.63
N ALA A 60 -15.29 -6.40 -2.46
CA ALA A 60 -15.20 -7.80 -2.06
C ALA A 60 -13.90 -8.06 -1.28
N PRO A 61 -13.93 -8.39 0.02
CA PRO A 61 -12.73 -8.79 0.75
C PRO A 61 -12.35 -10.23 0.42
N SER A 62 -11.09 -10.44 0.03
CA SER A 62 -10.52 -11.76 -0.19
C SER A 62 -9.39 -12.02 0.80
N PRO A 63 -9.62 -12.77 1.89
CA PRO A 63 -8.59 -13.04 2.87
C PRO A 63 -7.47 -13.89 2.24
N LEU A 64 -6.23 -13.39 2.33
CA LEU A 64 -5.03 -14.13 1.92
C LEU A 64 -4.24 -14.63 3.12
N THR A 65 -4.35 -13.94 4.25
CA THR A 65 -3.96 -14.48 5.55
C THR A 65 -5.16 -14.46 6.50
N TRP A 66 -5.12 -15.31 7.52
CA TRP A 66 -6.14 -15.41 8.55
C TRP A 66 -5.50 -15.37 9.94
N PRO A 67 -6.01 -14.61 10.91
CA PRO A 67 -5.40 -14.52 12.23
C PRO A 67 -5.66 -15.78 13.06
N ILE A 68 -4.73 -16.10 13.96
CA ILE A 68 -4.85 -17.17 14.95
C ILE A 68 -4.93 -16.51 16.32
N GLY A 69 -6.15 -16.42 16.85
CA GLY A 69 -6.45 -15.63 18.05
C GLY A 69 -6.28 -14.13 17.83
N ASP A 70 -6.39 -13.38 18.92
CA ASP A 70 -6.25 -11.93 18.98
C ASP A 70 -5.70 -11.49 20.35
N GLY A 71 -5.31 -10.23 20.49
CA GLY A 71 -4.91 -9.68 21.77
C GLY A 71 -3.79 -10.48 22.46
N PRO A 72 -3.96 -10.80 23.76
CA PRO A 72 -3.07 -11.70 24.49
C PRO A 72 -2.98 -13.12 23.90
N SER A 73 -4.02 -13.58 23.19
CA SER A 73 -4.11 -14.91 22.57
C SER A 73 -3.60 -14.96 21.13
N PHE A 74 -3.16 -13.84 20.56
CA PHE A 74 -2.63 -13.79 19.20
C PHE A 74 -1.36 -14.63 19.06
N GLN A 75 -1.47 -15.69 18.25
CA GLN A 75 -0.45 -16.72 18.06
C GLN A 75 0.12 -16.73 16.64
N GLY A 76 -0.40 -15.92 15.72
CA GLY A 76 0.15 -15.80 14.37
C GLY A 76 -0.91 -15.71 13.29
N VAL A 77 -0.55 -16.11 12.07
CA VAL A 77 -1.46 -16.11 10.92
C VAL A 77 -1.34 -17.39 10.10
N TYR A 78 -2.45 -17.80 9.49
CA TYR A 78 -2.49 -18.82 8.47
C TYR A 78 -2.51 -18.19 7.07
N ASP A 79 -1.55 -18.56 6.22
CA ASP A 79 -1.52 -18.19 4.80
C ASP A 79 -2.44 -19.15 4.03
N LEU A 80 -3.58 -18.63 3.58
CA LEU A 80 -4.63 -19.41 2.91
C LEU A 80 -4.18 -19.93 1.54
N ARG A 81 -3.29 -19.21 0.85
CA ARG A 81 -2.76 -19.62 -0.47
C ARG A 81 -1.69 -20.69 -0.32
N ALA A 82 -0.71 -20.42 0.54
CA ALA A 82 0.42 -21.33 0.75
C ALA A 82 0.07 -22.53 1.63
N LYS A 83 -1.08 -22.48 2.32
CA LYS A 83 -1.48 -23.42 3.37
C LYS A 83 -0.45 -23.54 4.48
N LEU A 84 0.16 -22.40 4.85
CA LEU A 84 1.22 -22.32 5.84
C LEU A 84 0.77 -21.54 7.07
N VAL A 85 0.79 -22.18 8.23
CA VAL A 85 0.69 -21.52 9.54
C VAL A 85 2.03 -20.87 9.84
N ARG A 86 2.00 -19.57 10.14
CA ARG A 86 3.14 -18.79 10.63
C ARG A 86 2.86 -18.43 12.07
N VAL A 87 3.63 -18.99 13.00
CA VAL A 87 3.48 -18.72 14.43
C VAL A 87 4.19 -17.42 14.79
N PHE A 88 3.54 -16.61 15.61
CA PHE A 88 4.07 -15.37 16.18
C PHE A 88 4.70 -15.66 17.54
N GLU A 89 6.01 -15.51 17.64
CA GLU A 89 6.72 -15.51 18.91
C GLU A 89 6.93 -14.07 19.41
N ARG A 90 6.36 -13.75 20.58
CA ARG A 90 6.53 -12.43 21.23
C ARG A 90 7.99 -12.24 21.65
N THR A 91 8.74 -11.43 20.89
CA THR A 91 10.07 -10.98 21.32
C THR A 91 9.97 -9.70 22.16
N VAL A 92 10.81 -9.59 23.20
CA VAL A 92 10.88 -8.38 24.02
C VAL A 92 11.53 -7.25 23.19
N GLY A 93 10.75 -6.20 22.89
CA GLY A 93 11.27 -4.93 22.39
C GLY A 93 11.15 -4.66 20.89
N GLY A 94 10.48 -5.50 20.08
CA GLY A 94 10.06 -5.18 18.70
C GLY A 94 11.19 -4.87 17.69
N ARG A 95 12.46 -5.04 18.07
CA ARG A 95 13.64 -4.68 17.26
C ARG A 95 14.16 -5.81 16.36
N THR A 96 13.61 -7.02 16.52
CA THR A 96 13.99 -8.21 15.76
C THR A 96 12.73 -8.87 15.21
N LYS A 97 12.82 -9.37 13.97
CA LYS A 97 11.75 -10.17 13.35
C LYS A 97 11.36 -11.29 14.32
N ALA A 98 10.07 -11.37 14.67
CA ALA A 98 9.56 -12.49 15.47
C ALA A 98 9.91 -13.81 14.75
N PRO A 99 10.47 -14.80 15.44
CA PRO A 99 10.67 -16.13 14.86
C PRO A 99 9.35 -16.64 14.27
N GLU A 100 9.39 -17.07 13.01
CA GLU A 100 8.26 -17.71 12.32
C GLU A 100 8.53 -19.21 12.30
N VAL A 101 7.80 -19.99 13.10
CA VAL A 101 7.69 -21.43 12.86
C VAL A 101 6.64 -21.62 11.77
N ALA A 102 7.03 -22.24 10.66
CA ALA A 102 6.16 -22.53 9.54
C ALA A 102 5.79 -24.01 9.50
N GLY A 103 4.51 -24.31 9.33
CA GLY A 103 4.01 -25.68 9.11
C GLY A 103 2.63 -25.67 8.44
N THR A 104 2.05 -26.83 8.18
CA THR A 104 0.74 -26.93 7.50
C THR A 104 -0.36 -27.32 8.49
N LEU A 105 -1.62 -27.01 8.17
CA LEU A 105 -2.77 -27.43 9.00
C LEU A 105 -2.95 -28.95 9.05
N ASP A 106 -2.42 -29.65 8.05
CA ASP A 106 -2.51 -31.10 7.88
C ASP A 106 -1.22 -31.81 8.37
N ASP A 107 -0.38 -31.13 9.14
CA ASP A 107 0.85 -31.69 9.69
C ASP A 107 0.55 -32.87 10.63
N GLU A 108 0.73 -34.09 10.13
CA GLU A 108 0.56 -35.34 10.86
C GLU A 108 1.53 -35.47 12.05
N SER A 109 2.62 -34.71 12.08
CA SER A 109 3.57 -34.73 13.22
C SER A 109 3.00 -34.05 14.48
N GLY A 110 1.90 -33.30 14.34
CA GLY A 110 1.26 -32.54 15.41
C GLY A 110 2.11 -31.35 15.89
N ALA A 111 3.07 -30.87 15.10
CA ALA A 111 3.92 -29.75 15.51
C ALA A 111 3.12 -28.45 15.62
N ILE A 112 2.16 -28.22 14.70
CA ILE A 112 1.27 -27.07 14.77
C ILE A 112 0.35 -27.13 15.99
N GLU A 113 -0.28 -28.29 16.27
CA GLU A 113 -1.12 -28.44 17.47
C GLU A 113 -0.32 -28.17 18.75
N ARG A 114 0.95 -28.60 18.84
CA ARG A 114 1.82 -28.27 19.98
C ARG A 114 2.17 -26.79 20.05
N ALA A 115 2.29 -26.10 18.91
CA ALA A 115 2.70 -24.71 18.84
C ALA A 115 1.57 -23.74 19.22
N ILE A 116 0.35 -23.95 18.68
CA ILE A 116 -0.79 -23.04 18.90
C ILE A 116 -1.83 -23.61 19.87
N GLY A 117 -1.79 -24.91 20.15
CA GLY A 117 -2.77 -25.59 20.99
C GLY A 117 -3.98 -26.09 20.20
N LYS A 118 -4.61 -27.14 20.72
CA LYS A 118 -5.73 -27.82 20.08
C LYS A 118 -6.94 -26.91 19.83
N ALA A 119 -7.34 -26.11 20.83
CA ALA A 119 -8.50 -25.23 20.71
C ALA A 119 -8.32 -24.18 19.61
N ALA A 120 -7.15 -23.53 19.54
CA ALA A 120 -6.83 -22.56 18.49
C ALA A 120 -6.78 -23.21 17.12
N LEU A 121 -6.26 -24.44 17.01
CA LEU A 121 -6.23 -25.19 15.75
C LEU A 121 -7.62 -25.56 15.26
N GLU A 122 -8.51 -26.00 16.15
CA GLU A 122 -9.92 -26.31 15.81
C GLU A 122 -10.66 -25.05 15.34
N GLN A 123 -10.56 -23.94 16.09
CA GLN A 123 -11.15 -22.66 15.71
C GLN A 123 -10.59 -22.13 14.38
N LEU A 124 -9.29 -22.28 14.15
CA LEU A 124 -8.66 -21.88 12.89
C LEU A 124 -9.24 -22.67 11.72
N ARG A 125 -9.39 -24.00 11.85
CA ARG A 125 -9.98 -24.83 10.80
C ARG A 125 -11.41 -24.41 10.48
N GLU A 126 -12.26 -24.27 11.50
CA GLU A 126 -13.66 -23.86 11.32
C GLU A 126 -13.77 -22.47 10.68
N SER A 127 -13.10 -21.47 11.23
CA SER A 127 -13.19 -20.10 10.73
C SER A 127 -12.61 -19.93 9.33
N THR A 128 -11.54 -20.66 8.98
CA THR A 128 -10.97 -20.62 7.62
C THR A 128 -11.81 -21.37 6.61
N GLU A 129 -12.45 -22.47 6.99
CA GLU A 129 -13.43 -23.17 6.14
C GLU A 129 -14.58 -22.22 5.78
N ILE A 130 -15.16 -21.54 6.77
CA ILE A 130 -16.20 -20.52 6.54
C ILE A 130 -15.67 -19.39 5.65
N ALA A 131 -14.47 -18.86 5.93
CA ALA A 131 -13.89 -17.78 5.14
C ALA A 131 -13.64 -18.16 3.68
N VAL A 132 -13.31 -19.42 3.40
CA VAL A 132 -13.09 -19.92 2.04
C VAL A 132 -14.40 -20.23 1.32
N GLU A 133 -15.39 -20.78 2.02
CA GLU A 133 -16.69 -21.15 1.43
C GLU A 133 -17.61 -19.95 1.21
N ALA A 134 -17.65 -19.03 2.16
CA ALA A 134 -18.53 -17.86 2.12
C ALA A 134 -17.84 -16.60 1.57
N GLY A 135 -16.51 -16.57 1.56
CA GLY A 135 -15.73 -15.43 1.11
C GLY A 135 -15.51 -15.36 -0.40
N HIS A 136 -14.83 -14.30 -0.82
CA HIS A 136 -14.50 -14.08 -2.24
C HIS A 136 -13.14 -14.70 -2.55
N PRO A 137 -13.04 -15.63 -3.53
CA PRO A 137 -11.77 -16.18 -3.94
C PRO A 137 -10.88 -15.09 -4.53
N TRP A 138 -9.56 -15.25 -4.37
CA TRP A 138 -8.60 -14.30 -4.93
C TRP A 138 -8.71 -14.23 -6.45
N ASP A 139 -8.94 -13.03 -6.98
CA ASP A 139 -8.96 -12.72 -8.40
C ASP A 139 -8.14 -11.44 -8.64
N ARG A 140 -7.08 -11.58 -9.45
CA ARG A 140 -6.16 -10.49 -9.75
C ARG A 140 -6.81 -9.42 -10.63
N ASP A 141 -7.66 -9.81 -11.58
CA ASP A 141 -8.30 -8.86 -12.49
C ASP A 141 -9.36 -8.07 -11.71
N ALA A 142 -10.13 -8.74 -10.85
CA ALA A 142 -11.06 -8.05 -9.93
C ALA A 142 -10.36 -7.07 -8.98
N PHE A 143 -9.15 -7.42 -8.51
CA PHE A 143 -8.30 -6.52 -7.72
C PHE A 143 -7.85 -5.30 -8.52
N LEU A 144 -7.34 -5.50 -9.75
CA LEU A 144 -6.89 -4.42 -10.62
C LEU A 144 -8.03 -3.49 -11.05
N ASP A 145 -9.25 -4.02 -11.15
CA ASP A 145 -10.48 -3.26 -11.41
C ASP A 145 -11.03 -2.55 -10.15
N GLY A 146 -10.41 -2.78 -8.98
CA GLY A 146 -10.80 -2.16 -7.71
C GLY A 146 -12.11 -2.68 -7.12
N THR A 147 -12.56 -3.87 -7.56
CA THR A 147 -13.79 -4.52 -7.06
C THR A 147 -13.52 -5.56 -5.98
N LEU A 148 -12.26 -6.01 -5.86
CA LEU A 148 -11.78 -6.93 -4.84
C LEU A 148 -10.58 -6.34 -4.09
N THR A 149 -10.47 -6.60 -2.79
CA THR A 149 -9.29 -6.27 -1.98
C THR A 149 -8.71 -7.54 -1.36
N PRO A 150 -7.42 -7.86 -1.56
CA PRO A 150 -6.78 -8.88 -0.74
C PRO A 150 -6.67 -8.37 0.70
N VAL A 151 -6.96 -9.23 1.67
CA VAL A 151 -6.93 -8.90 3.10
C VAL A 151 -5.82 -9.68 3.80
N PHE A 152 -5.01 -8.94 4.54
CA PHE A 152 -3.93 -9.46 5.37
C PHE A 152 -4.15 -9.06 6.82
N PHE A 153 -3.86 -9.96 7.74
CA PHE A 153 -3.89 -9.69 9.18
C PHE A 153 -2.47 -9.66 9.75
N GLY A 154 -2.24 -8.83 10.77
CA GLY A 154 -0.96 -8.81 11.46
C GLY A 154 -0.83 -7.77 12.57
N SER A 155 0.41 -7.60 13.02
CA SER A 155 0.80 -6.63 14.04
C SER A 155 2.05 -5.89 13.58
N ALA A 156 1.86 -4.68 13.07
CA ALA A 156 2.95 -3.86 12.55
C ALA A 156 3.96 -3.47 13.63
N ILE A 157 3.52 -3.21 14.87
CA ILE A 157 4.41 -2.84 15.98
C ILE A 157 5.35 -3.98 16.37
N ASN A 158 4.90 -5.23 16.20
CA ASN A 158 5.70 -6.43 16.43
C ASN A 158 6.38 -6.94 15.15
N ASN A 159 6.32 -6.17 14.05
CA ASN A 159 6.85 -6.54 12.74
C ASN A 159 6.37 -7.92 12.25
N PHE A 160 5.10 -8.25 12.50
CA PHE A 160 4.49 -9.53 12.14
C PHE A 160 3.40 -9.34 11.09
N GLY A 161 3.43 -10.16 10.03
CA GLY A 161 2.53 -10.05 8.86
C GLY A 161 2.91 -8.97 7.84
N VAL A 162 3.81 -8.04 8.20
CA VAL A 162 4.28 -6.96 7.31
C VAL A 162 5.03 -7.51 6.09
N GLU A 163 5.80 -8.58 6.26
CA GLU A 163 6.50 -9.20 5.12
C GLU A 163 5.52 -9.74 4.08
N SER A 164 4.46 -10.43 4.51
CA SER A 164 3.43 -10.96 3.59
C SER A 164 2.73 -9.82 2.84
N LEU A 165 2.43 -8.71 3.54
CA LEU A 165 1.90 -7.50 2.92
C LEU A 165 2.86 -6.91 1.87
N LEU A 166 4.15 -6.76 2.18
CA LEU A 166 5.12 -6.21 1.23
C LEU A 166 5.35 -7.11 0.02
N ARG A 167 5.34 -8.43 0.22
CA ARG A 167 5.38 -9.41 -0.89
C ARG A 167 4.16 -9.27 -1.78
N ALA A 168 2.97 -9.11 -1.19
CA ALA A 168 1.73 -8.89 -1.92
C ALA A 168 1.76 -7.58 -2.73
N VAL A 169 2.33 -6.50 -2.18
CA VAL A 169 2.53 -5.26 -2.95
C VAL A 169 3.42 -5.52 -4.16
N ALA A 170 4.53 -6.23 -3.99
CA ALA A 170 5.43 -6.53 -5.10
C ALA A 170 4.82 -7.48 -6.16
N GLU A 171 3.95 -8.40 -5.74
CA GLU A 171 3.32 -9.41 -6.60
C GLU A 171 2.07 -8.87 -7.32
N PHE A 172 1.24 -8.09 -6.63
CA PHE A 172 -0.10 -7.71 -7.10
C PHE A 172 -0.17 -6.30 -7.63
N ALA A 173 0.53 -5.34 -7.01
CA ALA A 173 0.36 -3.94 -7.37
C ALA A 173 0.69 -3.72 -8.86
N PRO A 174 -0.11 -2.92 -9.57
CA PRO A 174 0.19 -2.60 -10.94
C PRO A 174 1.51 -1.80 -11.01
N PRO A 175 2.26 -1.92 -12.12
CA PRO A 175 3.32 -0.96 -12.43
C PRO A 175 2.72 0.44 -12.56
N PRO A 176 3.54 1.50 -12.75
CA PRO A 176 3.04 2.81 -13.12
C PRO A 176 1.98 2.69 -14.23
N GLN A 177 0.91 3.48 -14.14
CA GLN A 177 -0.19 3.46 -15.12
C GLN A 177 -0.23 4.73 -16.00
N PRO A 178 -0.73 4.63 -17.25
CA PRO A 178 -1.01 5.78 -18.11
C PRO A 178 -1.88 6.80 -17.38
N ARG A 179 -1.80 8.07 -17.80
CA ARG A 179 -2.50 9.15 -17.09
C ARG A 179 -3.33 10.02 -18.01
N GLU A 180 -4.60 10.18 -17.65
CA GLU A 180 -5.50 11.15 -18.27
C GLU A 180 -5.02 12.59 -18.04
N ALA A 181 -4.92 13.35 -19.13
CA ALA A 181 -4.66 14.78 -19.14
C ALA A 181 -5.69 15.50 -20.01
N ARG A 182 -5.74 16.83 -19.96
CA ARG A 182 -6.71 17.64 -20.75
C ARG A 182 -6.61 17.42 -22.27
N GLY A 183 -5.46 16.98 -22.77
CA GLY A 183 -5.20 16.69 -24.19
C GLY A 183 -5.31 15.22 -24.58
N GLY A 184 -5.75 14.35 -23.67
CA GLY A 184 -5.82 12.90 -23.86
C GLY A 184 -4.94 12.12 -22.89
N THR A 185 -4.93 10.80 -23.07
CA THR A 185 -4.14 9.88 -22.26
C THR A 185 -2.65 10.00 -22.59
N ILE A 186 -1.83 10.23 -21.57
CA ILE A 186 -0.38 10.15 -21.66
C ILE A 186 0.04 8.70 -21.42
N ALA A 187 0.49 8.04 -22.49
CA ALA A 187 1.05 6.70 -22.44
C ALA A 187 2.41 6.71 -21.71
N ILE A 188 2.70 5.64 -20.98
CA ILE A 188 3.96 5.50 -20.22
C ILE A 188 5.15 5.33 -21.16
N GLU A 189 4.91 4.67 -22.28
CA GLU A 189 5.87 4.35 -23.33
C GLU A 189 6.32 5.59 -24.11
N ASN A 190 5.68 6.75 -23.89
CA ASN A 190 6.10 7.99 -24.51
C ASN A 190 7.53 8.34 -24.04
N GLU A 191 8.44 8.53 -24.99
CA GLU A 191 9.85 8.84 -24.74
C GLU A 191 10.03 10.24 -24.15
N ALA A 192 9.13 11.17 -24.48
CA ALA A 192 9.17 12.53 -23.98
C ALA A 192 8.81 12.58 -22.49
N PHE A 193 9.63 13.30 -21.71
CA PHE A 193 9.37 13.52 -20.30
C PHE A 193 8.01 14.19 -20.11
N SER A 194 7.22 13.65 -19.18
CA SER A 194 6.08 14.35 -18.62
C SER A 194 5.93 14.07 -17.13
N GLY A 195 5.37 15.02 -16.40
CA GLY A 195 5.06 14.88 -14.99
C GLY A 195 4.10 15.94 -14.50
N PHE A 196 3.55 15.72 -13.32
CA PHE A 196 2.63 16.68 -12.69
C PHE A 196 2.96 16.92 -11.23
N VAL A 197 2.74 18.14 -10.78
CA VAL A 197 2.94 18.54 -9.39
C VAL A 197 1.74 18.09 -8.57
N PHE A 198 1.96 17.26 -7.55
CA PHE A 198 0.86 16.75 -6.70
C PHE A 198 0.92 17.27 -5.26
N LYS A 199 2.07 17.78 -4.83
CA LYS A 199 2.26 18.32 -3.48
C LYS A 199 3.25 19.47 -3.52
N MET A 200 2.96 20.50 -2.73
CA MET A 200 3.88 21.61 -2.46
C MET A 200 4.25 21.59 -0.98
N GLN A 201 5.51 21.86 -0.67
CA GLN A 201 5.99 22.03 0.70
C GLN A 201 6.81 23.31 0.79
N ALA A 202 6.26 24.31 1.49
CA ALA A 202 6.92 25.58 1.72
C ALA A 202 7.73 25.58 3.03
N ASN A 203 8.60 26.58 3.18
CA ASN A 203 9.34 26.89 4.41
C ASN A 203 10.24 25.75 4.91
N MET A 204 10.91 25.05 3.99
CA MET A 204 11.88 24.03 4.40
C MET A 204 13.15 24.62 5.02
N ASP A 205 13.55 25.81 4.59
CA ASP A 205 14.55 26.63 5.28
C ASP A 205 13.90 27.98 5.65
N PRO A 206 13.73 28.27 6.96
CA PRO A 206 13.18 29.53 7.43
C PRO A 206 13.91 30.78 6.91
N LYS A 207 15.20 30.67 6.56
CA LYS A 207 16.03 31.79 6.07
C LYS A 207 15.85 32.08 4.59
N HIS A 208 15.43 31.09 3.80
CA HIS A 208 15.43 31.19 2.34
C HIS A 208 14.05 31.14 1.68
N ARG A 209 12.96 30.97 2.46
CA ARG A 209 11.58 30.81 1.93
C ARG A 209 11.53 29.78 0.79
N ASP A 210 12.29 28.70 0.93
CA ASP A 210 12.36 27.66 -0.08
C ASP A 210 11.05 26.86 -0.11
N CYS A 211 10.48 26.75 -1.30
CA CYS A 211 9.32 25.94 -1.59
C CYS A 211 9.76 24.77 -2.49
N MET A 212 9.25 23.57 -2.20
CA MET A 212 9.54 22.36 -2.98
C MET A 212 8.25 21.86 -3.63
N ALA A 213 8.30 21.63 -4.93
CA ALA A 213 7.26 20.97 -5.71
C ALA A 213 7.60 19.49 -5.84
N PHE A 214 6.69 18.62 -5.39
CA PHE A 214 6.78 17.19 -5.62
C PHE A 214 6.06 16.85 -6.92
N ILE A 215 6.85 16.38 -7.87
CA ILE A 215 6.42 16.01 -9.22
C ILE A 215 6.43 14.49 -9.29
N ARG A 216 5.34 13.92 -9.79
CA ARG A 216 5.31 12.52 -10.20
C ARG A 216 5.57 12.43 -11.70
N VAL A 217 6.56 11.64 -12.08
CA VAL A 217 6.91 11.36 -13.48
C VAL A 217 5.84 10.41 -14.06
N VAL A 218 5.40 10.70 -15.28
CA VAL A 218 4.34 9.95 -15.98
C VAL A 218 4.87 9.24 -17.21
N SER A 219 5.74 9.90 -17.99
CA SER A 219 6.37 9.33 -19.19
C SER A 219 7.80 9.82 -19.35
N GLY A 220 8.56 9.14 -20.21
CA GLY A 220 9.91 9.50 -20.59
C GLY A 220 10.90 9.45 -19.43
N ARG A 221 11.95 10.26 -19.53
CA ARG A 221 13.03 10.30 -18.54
C ARG A 221 13.22 11.71 -18.01
N PHE A 222 13.17 11.86 -16.70
CA PHE A 222 13.66 13.06 -16.03
C PHE A 222 15.19 13.02 -16.01
N GLU A 223 15.82 14.14 -16.37
CA GLU A 223 17.25 14.38 -16.17
C GLU A 223 17.45 15.66 -15.38
N ARG A 224 18.36 15.63 -14.41
CA ARG A 224 18.72 16.81 -13.61
C ARG A 224 19.13 17.97 -14.50
N ASP A 225 18.68 19.18 -14.13
CA ASP A 225 18.89 20.42 -14.88
C ASP A 225 18.22 20.49 -16.27
N MET A 226 17.40 19.51 -16.65
CA MET A 226 16.64 19.59 -17.90
C MET A 226 15.69 20.80 -17.93
N ALA A 227 15.43 21.31 -19.12
CA ALA A 227 14.46 22.38 -19.34
C ALA A 227 13.11 21.79 -19.77
N ALA A 228 12.10 21.85 -18.90
CA ALA A 228 10.74 21.41 -19.18
C ALA A 228 9.84 22.59 -19.53
N HIS A 229 8.87 22.37 -20.42
CA HIS A 229 7.77 23.27 -20.68
C HIS A 229 6.72 23.16 -19.57
N HIS A 230 6.34 24.30 -18.98
CA HIS A 230 5.27 24.39 -18.01
C HIS A 230 3.96 24.76 -18.69
N SER A 231 3.07 23.79 -18.85
CA SER A 231 1.86 23.93 -19.68
C SER A 231 0.94 25.07 -19.23
N ALA A 232 0.85 25.35 -17.93
CA ALA A 232 -0.05 26.39 -17.42
C ALA A 232 0.45 27.82 -17.69
N SER A 233 1.76 28.05 -17.70
CA SER A 233 2.33 29.39 -17.98
C SER A 233 2.88 29.56 -19.39
N GLY A 234 3.04 28.48 -20.15
CA GLY A 234 3.70 28.47 -21.47
C GLY A 234 5.21 28.74 -21.43
N LYS A 235 5.82 28.75 -20.23
CA LYS A 235 7.24 29.07 -20.04
C LYS A 235 8.08 27.82 -19.92
N ARG A 236 9.35 27.91 -20.33
CA ARG A 236 10.35 26.89 -20.03
C ARG A 236 10.90 27.10 -18.62
N VAL A 237 11.04 26.01 -17.87
CA VAL A 237 11.51 25.97 -16.48
C VAL A 237 12.66 24.99 -16.38
N ARG A 238 13.74 25.38 -15.71
CA ARG A 238 14.88 24.49 -15.46
C ARG A 238 14.66 23.69 -14.18
N LEU A 239 14.74 22.37 -14.26
CA LEU A 239 14.51 21.47 -13.14
C LEU A 239 15.85 21.12 -12.44
N ALA A 240 16.45 22.12 -11.80
CA ALA A 240 17.86 22.10 -11.37
C ALA A 240 18.15 21.39 -10.04
N ARG A 241 17.26 21.53 -9.06
CA ARG A 241 17.47 21.02 -7.69
C ARG A 241 16.53 19.86 -7.41
N SER A 242 16.77 18.72 -8.07
CA SER A 242 16.03 17.48 -7.90
C SER A 242 16.53 16.69 -6.69
N GLN A 243 15.64 16.41 -5.76
CA GLN A 243 15.89 15.54 -4.61
C GLN A 243 14.86 14.40 -4.58
N ARG A 244 15.30 13.18 -4.29
CA ARG A 244 14.42 12.07 -3.89
C ARG A 244 14.39 12.12 -2.37
N VAL A 245 13.21 11.91 -1.82
CA VAL A 245 13.04 11.75 -0.38
C VAL A 245 13.02 10.25 -0.11
N PHE A 246 14.08 9.73 0.50
CA PHE A 246 14.15 8.33 0.94
C PHE A 246 14.22 8.31 2.46
N GLY A 247 13.09 7.99 3.11
CA GLY A 247 12.97 8.07 4.56
C GLY A 247 13.22 9.50 5.08
N GLN A 248 14.26 9.67 5.91
CA GLN A 248 14.66 10.97 6.46
C GLN A 248 15.79 11.64 5.67
N GLU A 249 16.39 10.95 4.70
CA GLU A 249 17.54 11.42 3.94
C GLU A 249 17.11 12.02 2.60
N ARG A 250 17.85 13.05 2.16
CA ARG A 250 17.65 13.72 0.89
C ARG A 250 18.83 13.40 0.00
N GLU A 251 18.57 12.65 -1.05
CA GLU A 251 19.57 12.34 -2.05
C GLU A 251 19.31 13.14 -3.31
N THR A 252 20.39 13.64 -3.92
CA THR A 252 20.33 14.26 -5.24
C THR A 252 19.95 13.20 -6.27
N VAL A 253 19.01 13.55 -7.14
CA VAL A 253 18.51 12.64 -8.17
C VAL A 253 18.97 13.12 -9.52
N ASP A 254 19.73 12.27 -10.18
CA ASP A 254 20.26 12.55 -11.51
C ASP A 254 19.25 12.18 -12.60
N GLU A 255 18.55 11.06 -12.41
CA GLU A 255 17.56 10.54 -13.35
C GLU A 255 16.35 9.94 -12.64
N ALA A 256 15.17 10.06 -13.25
CA ALA A 256 13.94 9.43 -12.76
C ALA A 256 13.02 8.97 -13.91
N TYR A 257 12.22 7.94 -13.63
CA TYR A 257 11.40 7.19 -14.60
C TYR A 257 9.92 7.23 -14.22
N PRO A 258 8.99 6.82 -15.12
CA PRO A 258 7.56 6.81 -14.82
C PRO A 258 7.23 6.15 -13.48
N GLY A 259 6.37 6.80 -12.69
CA GLY A 259 6.04 6.37 -11.33
C GLY A 259 6.89 7.01 -10.23
N ASP A 260 8.13 7.41 -10.54
CA ASP A 260 9.01 8.07 -9.57
C ASP A 260 8.46 9.43 -9.13
N ILE A 261 8.82 9.79 -7.90
CA ILE A 261 8.54 11.10 -7.32
C ILE A 261 9.86 11.86 -7.17
N ILE A 262 9.92 13.04 -7.75
CA ILE A 262 11.05 13.97 -7.63
C ILE A 262 10.59 15.25 -6.93
N GLY A 263 11.40 15.78 -6.03
CA GLY A 263 11.21 17.10 -5.44
C GLY A 263 12.06 18.13 -6.16
N VAL A 264 11.45 19.18 -6.70
CA VAL A 264 12.15 20.28 -7.39
C VAL A 264 11.94 21.58 -6.62
N SER A 265 13.01 22.36 -6.45
CA SER A 265 12.91 23.70 -5.87
C SER A 265 12.02 24.60 -6.75
N ASN A 266 11.04 25.24 -6.13
CA ASN A 266 10.07 26.09 -6.76
C ASN A 266 10.25 27.54 -6.30
N THR A 267 10.52 28.44 -7.24
CA THR A 267 10.62 29.89 -7.00
C THR A 267 9.26 30.60 -7.06
N GLY A 268 8.16 29.84 -6.99
CA GLY A 268 6.78 30.34 -7.01
C GLY A 268 6.08 30.22 -8.37
N LEU A 269 6.72 29.61 -9.37
CA LEU A 269 6.12 29.40 -10.69
C LEU A 269 5.20 28.17 -10.75
N LEU A 270 5.57 27.10 -10.04
CA LEU A 270 4.82 25.84 -10.01
C LEU A 270 3.74 25.86 -8.93
N GLY A 271 2.59 25.30 -9.25
CA GLY A 271 1.44 25.08 -8.37
C GLY A 271 0.97 23.63 -8.38
N ILE A 272 0.07 23.28 -7.45
CA ILE A 272 -0.51 21.93 -7.37
C ILE A 272 -1.41 21.69 -8.60
N GLY A 273 -1.20 20.57 -9.27
CA GLY A 273 -1.91 20.17 -10.48
C GLY A 273 -1.21 20.58 -11.78
N ASP A 274 -0.16 21.40 -11.70
CA ASP A 274 0.57 21.86 -12.87
C ASP A 274 1.28 20.70 -13.58
N THR A 275 1.34 20.80 -14.92
CA THR A 275 1.94 19.80 -15.81
C THR A 275 3.25 20.34 -16.39
N LEU A 276 4.26 19.47 -16.41
CA LEU A 276 5.58 19.71 -16.98
C LEU A 276 5.86 18.68 -18.06
N THR A 277 6.35 19.11 -19.22
CA THR A 277 6.62 18.25 -20.38
C THR A 277 7.95 18.62 -21.04
N ALA A 278 8.60 17.69 -21.75
CA ALA A 278 9.75 18.03 -22.60
C ALA A 278 9.33 18.88 -23.81
N ASP A 279 8.16 18.56 -24.38
CA ASP A 279 7.61 19.16 -25.59
C ASP A 279 6.32 19.97 -25.30
N PRO A 280 6.00 21.02 -26.09
CA PRO A 280 4.86 21.91 -25.85
C PRO A 280 3.48 21.24 -25.89
#